data_AF-A0A3N6LK85-F1
#
_entry.id   AF-A0A3N6LK85-F1
#
_cell.length_a   1.000
_cell.length_b   1.000
_cell.length_c   1.000
_cell.angle_alpha   90.00
_cell.angle_beta   90.00
_cell.angle_gamma   90.00
#
_symmetry.space_group_name_H-M   'P 1'
#
loop_
_entity.id
_entity.type
_entity.pdbx_description
1 polymer ?
#
loop_
_entity_poly.entity_id
_entity_poly.type
_entity_poly.pdbx_seq_one_letter_code
_entity_poly.pdbx_strand_id
1 'polypeptide(L)'
;MMATTHVFAGLAAVAPVALVVPEFAGPLALGAVVGAIAPDFDLVLEHRRTLHFPVAGLVIATPLAAVALVATATFTVALAAVAFTAWLHAASDALGGGPEMDPWNDRTERAVYDHVRGRWIEPRRVVRYDGAPEDAILALSLAAPVLVIFDGWVTAVVAVGVPITVVYALLRRRLTAWTPDWLE
;
A
#
# COMPACT_ATOMS: atom_id res chain seq x y z
N MET A 1 -6.89 -0.98 1.46
CA MET A 1 -7.38 -0.74 0.07
C MET A 1 -6.85 -1.89 -0.78
N MET A 2 -6.94 -1.86 -2.12
CA MET A 2 -6.32 -2.92 -2.92
C MET A 2 -4.81 -2.91 -2.77
N ALA A 3 -4.21 -4.10 -2.78
CA ALA A 3 -2.76 -4.25 -2.84
C ALA A 3 -2.16 -3.43 -4.01
N THR A 4 -2.85 -3.40 -5.17
CA THR A 4 -2.45 -2.56 -6.30
C THR A 4 -2.56 -1.07 -6.01
N THR A 5 -3.59 -0.62 -5.28
CA THR A 5 -3.72 0.77 -4.80
C THR A 5 -2.51 1.14 -3.94
N HIS A 6 -2.10 0.27 -3.00
CA HIS A 6 -0.93 0.52 -2.16
C HIS A 6 0.37 0.58 -2.96
N VAL A 7 0.56 -0.32 -3.94
CA VAL A 7 1.72 -0.29 -4.84
C VAL A 7 1.78 1.01 -5.64
N PHE A 8 0.66 1.43 -6.24
CA PHE A 8 0.61 2.67 -7.00
C PHE A 8 0.77 3.91 -6.13
N ALA A 9 0.22 3.91 -4.92
CA ALA A 9 0.43 4.97 -3.94
C ALA A 9 1.91 5.08 -3.55
N GLY A 10 2.57 3.94 -3.30
CA GLY A 10 4.00 3.89 -2.97
C GLY A 10 4.86 4.43 -4.10
N LEU A 11 4.65 3.97 -5.33
CA LEU A 11 5.37 4.44 -6.51
C LEU A 11 5.12 5.92 -6.78
N ALA A 12 3.87 6.37 -6.70
CA ALA A 12 3.51 7.78 -6.87
C ALA A 12 4.16 8.68 -5.80
N ALA A 13 4.27 8.20 -4.56
CA ALA A 13 4.86 8.97 -3.47
C ALA A 13 6.38 9.13 -3.61
N VAL A 14 7.10 8.18 -4.20
CA VAL A 14 8.54 8.30 -4.48
C VAL A 14 8.84 8.99 -5.83
N ALA A 15 7.85 9.14 -6.70
CA ALA A 15 8.01 9.69 -8.05
C ALA A 15 8.63 11.11 -8.07
N PRO A 16 8.24 12.06 -7.17
CA PRO A 16 8.88 13.38 -7.14
C PRO A 16 10.39 13.31 -6.86
N VAL A 17 10.82 12.37 -6.00
CA VAL A 17 12.25 12.19 -5.68
C VAL A 17 12.98 11.59 -6.87
N ALA A 18 12.40 10.58 -7.52
CA ALA A 18 12.95 9.97 -8.73
C ALA A 18 13.07 10.98 -9.89
N LEU A 19 12.16 11.94 -9.98
CA LEU A 19 12.20 13.01 -10.98
C LEU A 19 13.38 13.98 -10.74
N VAL A 20 13.67 14.30 -9.47
CA VAL A 20 14.77 15.23 -9.12
C VAL A 20 16.13 14.53 -9.10
N VAL A 21 16.18 13.25 -8.71
CA VAL A 21 17.41 12.48 -8.54
C VAL A 21 17.30 11.13 -9.29
N PRO A 22 17.35 11.16 -10.63
CA PRO A 22 17.03 10.01 -11.47
C PRO A 22 17.97 8.82 -11.30
N GLU A 23 19.21 9.01 -10.82
CA GLU A 23 20.12 7.90 -10.51
C GLU A 23 19.55 6.92 -9.46
N PHE A 24 18.61 7.37 -8.62
CA PHE A 24 17.95 6.54 -7.63
C PHE A 24 16.53 6.11 -8.01
N ALA A 25 16.06 6.37 -9.23
CA ALA A 25 14.71 5.98 -9.67
C ALA A 25 14.45 4.47 -9.52
N GLY A 26 15.40 3.64 -9.94
CA GLY A 26 15.31 2.17 -9.78
C GLY A 26 15.24 1.72 -8.32
N PRO A 27 16.20 2.10 -7.47
CA PRO A 27 16.18 1.81 -6.02
C PRO A 27 14.91 2.30 -5.30
N LEU A 28 14.45 3.52 -5.60
CA LEU A 28 13.21 4.09 -5.07
C LEU A 28 12.00 3.24 -5.48
N ALA A 29 11.88 2.91 -6.77
CA ALA A 29 10.76 2.13 -7.28
C ALA A 29 10.74 0.71 -6.70
N LEU A 30 11.90 0.04 -6.64
CA LEU A 30 12.00 -1.29 -6.04
C LEU A 30 11.61 -1.26 -4.56
N GLY A 31 12.15 -0.31 -3.80
CA GLY A 31 11.81 -0.16 -2.39
C GLY A 31 10.33 0.16 -2.20
N ALA A 32 9.77 1.04 -3.03
CA ALA A 32 8.37 1.41 -3.00
C ALA A 32 7.45 0.21 -3.21
N VAL A 33 7.71 -0.61 -4.23
CA VAL A 33 6.95 -1.84 -4.52
C VAL A 33 7.05 -2.85 -3.38
N VAL A 34 8.27 -3.12 -2.90
CA VAL A 34 8.50 -4.09 -1.82
C VAL A 34 7.80 -3.64 -0.54
N GLY A 35 8.00 -2.38 -0.12
CA GLY A 35 7.38 -1.84 1.08
C GLY A 35 5.86 -1.74 0.97
N ALA A 36 5.32 -1.43 -0.20
CA ALA A 36 3.88 -1.34 -0.41
C ALA A 36 3.17 -2.71 -0.41
N ILE A 37 3.85 -3.82 -0.71
CA ILE A 37 3.25 -5.16 -0.69
C ILE A 37 3.47 -5.84 0.66
N ALA A 38 4.60 -5.59 1.32
CA ALA A 38 5.04 -6.35 2.50
C ALA A 38 4.01 -6.43 3.66
N PRO A 39 3.26 -5.37 4.01
CA PRO A 39 2.26 -5.45 5.09
C PRO A 39 1.18 -6.52 4.84
N ASP A 40 0.72 -6.67 3.60
CA ASP A 40 -0.36 -7.63 3.23
C ASP A 40 0.04 -9.10 3.38
N PHE A 41 1.33 -9.42 3.59
CA PHE A 41 1.73 -10.78 3.91
C PHE A 41 1.19 -11.28 5.26
N ASP A 42 0.57 -10.41 6.06
CA ASP A 42 -0.20 -10.82 7.25
C ASP A 42 -1.63 -11.29 6.97
N LEU A 43 -2.05 -11.39 5.70
CA LEU A 43 -3.33 -12.01 5.32
C LEU A 43 -3.50 -13.45 5.82
N VAL A 44 -2.40 -14.18 6.03
CA VAL A 44 -2.42 -15.55 6.60
C VAL A 44 -2.27 -15.56 8.13
N LEU A 45 -2.19 -14.39 8.76
CA LEU A 45 -2.10 -14.17 10.21
C LEU A 45 -3.29 -13.31 10.65
N GLU A 46 -3.10 -12.38 11.59
CA GLU A 46 -4.10 -11.36 11.90
C GLU A 46 -3.87 -10.15 10.98
N HIS A 47 -4.64 -10.10 9.89
CA HIS A 47 -4.52 -9.08 8.85
C HIS A 47 -4.75 -7.67 9.41
N ARG A 48 -3.95 -6.70 8.94
CA ARG A 48 -3.94 -5.30 9.43
C ARG A 48 -3.60 -5.13 10.90
N ARG A 49 -2.97 -6.15 11.48
CA ARG A 49 -2.37 -6.10 12.82
C ARG A 49 -0.97 -6.66 12.83
N THR A 50 -0.67 -7.76 12.16
CA THR A 50 0.62 -8.42 12.42
C THR A 50 1.79 -7.68 11.77
N LEU A 51 1.62 -7.22 10.53
CA LEU A 51 2.66 -6.53 9.75
C LEU A 51 2.32 -5.07 9.43
N HIS A 52 1.15 -4.61 9.87
CA HIS A 52 0.69 -3.24 9.65
C HIS A 52 1.01 -2.35 10.85
N PHE A 53 1.90 -1.38 10.65
CA PHE A 53 2.37 -0.47 11.70
C PHE A 53 2.04 0.99 11.36
N PRO A 54 0.76 1.43 11.45
CA PRO A 54 0.32 2.76 11.01
C PRO A 54 0.94 3.91 11.81
N VAL A 55 1.29 3.67 13.08
CA VAL A 55 1.93 4.66 13.97
C VAL A 55 3.40 4.33 14.19
N ALA A 56 3.71 3.10 14.62
CA ALA A 56 5.09 2.69 14.89
C ALA A 56 5.98 2.68 13.63
N GLY A 57 5.41 2.42 12.45
CA GLY A 57 6.14 2.45 11.18
C GLY A 57 6.72 3.82 10.87
N LEU A 58 6.04 4.92 11.25
CA LEU A 58 6.54 6.28 11.03
C LEU A 58 7.83 6.56 11.82
N VAL A 59 7.91 6.01 13.03
CA VAL A 59 9.10 6.12 13.91
C VAL A 59 10.32 5.45 13.27
N ILE A 60 10.12 4.43 12.43
CA ILE A 60 11.18 3.74 11.70
C ILE A 60 11.46 4.40 10.33
N ALA A 61 10.41 4.78 9.60
CA ALA A 61 10.54 5.41 8.29
C ALA A 61 11.28 6.75 8.34
N THR A 62 11.00 7.57 9.36
CA THR A 62 11.61 8.90 9.53
C THR A 62 13.14 8.86 9.66
N PRO A 63 13.75 8.10 10.59
CA PRO A 63 15.21 8.02 10.69
C PRO A 63 15.85 7.37 9.46
N LEU A 64 15.21 6.39 8.81
CA LEU A 64 15.74 5.81 7.58
C LEU A 64 15.75 6.82 6.42
N ALA A 65 14.72 7.66 6.31
CA ALA A 65 14.72 8.78 5.38
C ALA A 65 15.84 9.78 5.70
N ALA A 66 16.07 10.12 6.98
CA ALA A 66 17.18 10.99 7.37
C ALA A 66 18.55 10.38 7.03
N VAL A 67 18.74 9.08 7.24
CA VAL A 67 19.95 8.35 6.85
C VAL A 67 20.15 8.39 5.34
N ALA A 68 19.10 8.21 4.55
CA ALA A 68 19.18 8.30 3.09
C ALA A 68 19.57 9.71 2.59
N LEU A 69 19.29 10.76 3.36
CA LEU A 69 19.69 12.15 3.04
C LEU A 69 21.14 12.46 3.41
N VAL A 70 21.66 11.90 4.50
CA VAL A 70 23.03 12.17 4.99
C VAL A 70 24.05 11.20 4.39
N ALA A 71 23.65 9.95 4.16
CA ALA A 71 24.45 8.88 3.61
C ALA A 71 23.79 8.33 2.34
N THR A 72 23.64 9.19 1.33
CA THR A 72 22.93 8.88 0.08
C THR A 72 23.64 7.78 -0.70
N ALA A 73 23.02 6.61 -0.76
CA ALA A 73 23.48 5.45 -1.50
C ALA A 73 22.29 4.61 -1.96
N THR A 74 22.49 3.77 -2.99
CA THR A 74 21.45 2.88 -3.52
C THR A 74 20.72 2.11 -2.42
N PHE A 75 21.47 1.55 -1.47
CA PHE A 75 20.91 0.77 -0.36
C PHE A 75 20.10 1.63 0.62
N THR A 76 20.62 2.78 1.05
CA THR A 76 19.93 3.64 2.04
C THR A 76 18.65 4.24 1.46
N VAL A 77 18.68 4.61 0.17
CA VAL A 77 17.49 5.11 -0.54
C VAL A 77 16.43 4.04 -0.73
N ALA A 78 16.81 2.84 -1.17
CA ALA A 78 15.86 1.72 -1.31
C ALA A 78 15.25 1.35 0.06
N LEU A 79 16.06 1.26 1.11
CA LEU A 79 15.60 0.92 2.46
C LEU A 79 14.65 1.98 3.03
N ALA A 80 14.94 3.26 2.81
CA ALA A 80 14.05 4.35 3.19
C ALA A 80 12.72 4.27 2.43
N ALA A 81 12.75 3.97 1.13
CA ALA A 81 11.54 3.77 0.33
C ALA A 81 10.70 2.59 0.84
N VAL A 82 11.32 1.44 1.16
CA VAL A 82 10.63 0.28 1.75
C VAL A 82 9.91 0.67 3.04
N ALA A 83 10.64 1.29 3.98
CA ALA A 83 10.05 1.65 5.27
C ALA A 83 8.94 2.68 5.13
N PHE A 84 9.13 3.68 4.26
CA PHE A 84 8.15 4.72 4.00
C PHE A 84 6.88 4.16 3.36
N THR A 85 6.98 3.34 2.31
CA THR A 85 5.79 2.82 1.64
C THR A 85 5.08 1.73 2.44
N ALA A 86 5.78 0.95 3.26
CA ALA A 86 5.17 0.05 4.24
C ALA A 86 4.37 0.82 5.31
N TRP A 87 4.92 1.93 5.80
CA TRP A 87 4.18 2.83 6.69
C TRP A 87 2.98 3.45 5.98
N LEU A 88 3.18 3.98 4.75
CA LEU A 88 2.12 4.62 3.97
C LEU A 88 0.96 3.65 3.71
N HIS A 89 1.26 2.39 3.37
CA HIS A 89 0.27 1.32 3.26
C HIS A 89 -0.55 1.24 4.54
N ALA A 90 0.08 0.90 5.67
CA ALA A 90 -0.61 0.67 6.93
C ALA A 90 -1.39 1.90 7.42
N ALA A 91 -0.83 3.10 7.26
CA ALA A 91 -1.50 4.34 7.62
C ALA A 91 -2.72 4.60 6.74
N SER A 92 -2.64 4.28 5.44
CA SER A 92 -3.70 4.51 4.47
C SER A 92 -4.89 3.54 4.65
N ASP A 93 -4.73 2.39 5.30
CA ASP A 93 -5.86 1.50 5.60
C ASP A 93 -6.91 2.13 6.51
N ALA A 94 -6.54 3.10 7.34
CA ALA A 94 -7.49 3.89 8.11
C ALA A 94 -8.46 4.69 7.22
N LEU A 95 -8.14 4.91 5.93
CA LEU A 95 -9.00 5.58 4.96
C LEU A 95 -10.03 4.62 4.31
N GLY A 96 -9.81 3.32 4.42
CA GLY A 96 -10.66 2.27 3.85
C GLY A 96 -11.76 1.75 4.78
N GLY A 97 -12.38 0.65 4.36
CA GLY A 97 -13.20 -0.22 5.21
C GLY A 97 -12.35 -1.20 6.05
N GLY A 98 -12.98 -2.12 6.77
CA GLY A 98 -12.29 -3.05 7.65
C GLY A 98 -11.52 -4.18 6.94
N PRO A 99 -10.78 -5.02 7.70
CA PRO A 99 -9.97 -6.13 7.18
C PRO A 99 -10.79 -7.37 6.83
N GLU A 100 -12.11 -7.37 7.07
CA GLU A 100 -12.96 -8.52 6.80
C GLU A 100 -13.00 -8.89 5.31
N MET A 101 -13.43 -10.11 5.02
CA MET A 101 -13.64 -10.57 3.64
C MET A 101 -14.81 -9.87 2.95
N ASP A 102 -15.83 -9.47 3.70
CA ASP A 102 -17.03 -8.78 3.23
C ASP A 102 -17.18 -7.35 3.81
N PRO A 103 -16.16 -6.48 3.64
CA PRO A 103 -16.05 -5.20 4.34
C PRO A 103 -17.18 -4.21 4.00
N TRP A 104 -17.96 -4.46 2.95
CA TRP A 104 -19.16 -3.68 2.61
C TRP A 104 -20.36 -3.91 3.53
N ASN A 105 -20.28 -4.86 4.46
CA ASN A 105 -21.31 -5.13 5.46
C ASN A 105 -21.08 -4.38 6.79
N ASP A 106 -19.96 -3.67 6.92
CA ASP A 106 -19.70 -2.75 8.03
C ASP A 106 -19.90 -3.38 9.43
N ARG A 107 -19.48 -4.64 9.59
CA ARG A 107 -19.73 -5.43 10.80
C ARG A 107 -18.88 -4.99 12.00
N THR A 108 -17.71 -4.42 11.75
CA THR A 108 -16.82 -3.94 12.80
C THR A 108 -16.28 -2.54 12.51
N GLU A 109 -15.91 -1.82 13.56
CA GLU A 109 -15.23 -0.52 13.47
C GLU A 109 -13.71 -0.71 13.65
N ARG A 110 -13.13 -1.62 12.86
CA ARG A 110 -11.69 -1.92 12.86
C ARG A 110 -11.12 -1.70 11.48
N ALA A 111 -10.17 -0.79 11.32
CA ALA A 111 -9.46 -0.55 10.06
C ALA A 111 -8.05 -1.12 10.09
N VAL A 112 -7.25 -0.71 11.08
CA VAL A 112 -5.84 -1.12 11.24
C VAL A 112 -5.45 -0.98 12.71
N TYR A 113 -4.59 -1.85 13.21
CA TYR A 113 -4.24 -1.89 14.63
C TYR A 113 -3.12 -0.90 15.00
N ASP A 114 -3.37 -0.06 16.02
CA ASP A 114 -2.38 0.82 16.62
C ASP A 114 -1.68 0.10 17.80
N HIS A 115 -0.49 -0.42 17.54
CA HIS A 115 0.36 -1.08 18.53
C HIS A 115 0.85 -0.18 19.66
N VAL A 116 0.91 1.14 19.43
CA VAL A 116 1.36 2.10 20.45
C VAL A 116 0.28 2.29 21.50
N ARG A 117 -0.99 2.32 21.07
CA ARG A 117 -2.15 2.49 21.96
C ARG A 117 -2.88 1.19 22.31
N GLY A 118 -2.47 0.07 21.72
CA GLY A 118 -3.07 -1.24 21.94
C GLY A 118 -4.53 -1.35 21.49
N ARG A 119 -4.93 -0.61 20.45
CA ARG A 119 -6.33 -0.56 19.99
C ARG A 119 -6.47 -0.47 18.47
N TRP A 120 -7.62 -0.87 17.96
CA TRP A 120 -7.97 -0.68 16.56
C TRP A 120 -8.27 0.80 16.27
N ILE A 121 -7.82 1.28 15.11
CA ILE A 121 -8.25 2.55 14.53
C ILE A 121 -9.55 2.30 13.77
N GLU A 122 -10.53 3.20 13.91
CA GLU A 122 -11.82 3.10 13.22
C GLU A 122 -11.69 3.41 11.72
N PRO A 123 -12.46 2.72 10.84
CA PRO A 123 -12.45 2.96 9.41
C PRO A 123 -13.10 4.29 9.06
N ARG A 124 -12.39 5.15 8.32
CA ARG A 124 -12.94 6.44 7.86
C ARG A 124 -13.80 6.31 6.61
N ARG A 125 -13.66 5.20 5.87
CA ARG A 125 -14.45 4.87 4.68
C ARG A 125 -14.51 5.98 3.63
N VAL A 126 -13.38 6.70 3.47
CA VAL A 126 -13.17 7.60 2.32
C VAL A 126 -13.20 6.77 1.03
N VAL A 127 -12.57 5.60 1.08
CA VAL A 127 -12.81 4.48 0.17
C VAL A 127 -13.69 3.48 0.91
N ARG A 128 -14.89 3.18 0.41
CA ARG A 128 -15.88 2.40 1.18
C ARG A 128 -15.35 1.02 1.55
N TYR A 129 -14.68 0.36 0.62
CA TYR A 129 -14.03 -0.91 0.82
C TYR A 129 -12.97 -1.16 -0.24
N ASP A 130 -12.05 -2.07 0.07
CA ASP A 130 -11.06 -2.57 -0.88
C ASP A 130 -11.73 -3.15 -2.15
N GLY A 131 -11.37 -2.64 -3.32
CA GLY A 131 -11.98 -3.04 -4.60
C GLY A 131 -13.35 -2.41 -4.88
N ALA A 132 -13.74 -1.36 -4.15
CA ALA A 132 -14.86 -0.50 -4.54
C ALA A 132 -14.54 0.29 -5.83
N PRO A 133 -15.55 0.78 -6.58
CA PRO A 133 -15.31 1.56 -7.79
C PRO A 133 -14.39 2.77 -7.57
N GLU A 134 -14.53 3.47 -6.45
CA GLU A 134 -13.67 4.59 -6.07
C GLU A 134 -12.23 4.17 -5.72
N ASP A 135 -12.02 2.95 -5.23
CA ASP A 135 -10.67 2.40 -5.00
C ASP A 135 -9.97 2.15 -6.35
N ALA A 136 -10.69 1.59 -7.31
CA ALA A 136 -10.17 1.43 -8.68
C ALA A 136 -9.86 2.77 -9.34
N ILE A 137 -10.72 3.78 -9.20
CA ILE A 137 -10.45 5.13 -9.71
C ILE A 137 -9.21 5.74 -9.04
N LEU A 138 -9.07 5.58 -7.72
CA LEU A 138 -7.90 6.04 -6.97
C LEU A 138 -6.62 5.35 -7.48
N ALA A 139 -6.63 4.02 -7.58
CA ALA A 139 -5.51 3.25 -8.09
C ALA A 139 -5.09 3.70 -9.50
N LEU A 140 -6.04 3.85 -10.42
CA LEU A 140 -5.76 4.30 -11.79
C LEU A 140 -5.22 5.74 -11.83
N SER A 141 -5.74 6.61 -10.95
CA SER A 141 -5.26 7.99 -10.84
C SER A 141 -3.82 8.06 -10.32
N LEU A 142 -3.46 7.20 -9.38
CA LEU A 142 -2.09 7.06 -8.85
C LEU A 142 -1.14 6.41 -9.86
N ALA A 143 -1.63 5.51 -10.70
CA ALA A 143 -0.84 4.89 -11.77
C ALA A 143 -0.41 5.89 -12.86
N ALA A 144 -1.24 6.90 -13.15
CA ALA A 144 -0.98 7.88 -14.21
C ALA A 144 0.37 8.64 -14.05
N PRO A 145 0.69 9.30 -12.91
CA PRO A 145 1.98 9.96 -12.74
C PRO A 145 3.16 8.97 -12.74
N VAL A 146 2.95 7.73 -12.30
CA VAL A 146 3.99 6.69 -12.31
C VAL A 146 4.39 6.35 -13.76
N LEU A 147 3.42 6.24 -14.68
CA LEU A 147 3.69 5.99 -16.10
C LEU A 147 4.36 7.17 -16.82
N VAL A 148 4.25 8.39 -16.27
CA VAL A 148 4.92 9.58 -16.82
C VAL A 148 6.37 9.66 -16.36
N ILE A 149 6.66 9.24 -15.12
CA ILE A 149 7.96 9.46 -14.47
C ILE A 149 8.88 8.24 -14.61
N PHE A 150 8.34 7.02 -14.50
CA PHE A 150 9.12 5.79 -14.55
C PHE A 150 8.97 5.07 -15.88
N ASP A 151 10.04 4.39 -16.29
CA ASP A 151 10.11 3.58 -17.49
C ASP A 151 10.49 2.10 -17.19
N GLY A 152 10.71 1.33 -18.26
CA GLY A 152 11.24 -0.04 -18.18
C GLY A 152 10.36 -0.99 -17.38
N TRP A 153 10.96 -1.64 -16.37
CA TRP A 153 10.27 -2.67 -15.57
C TRP A 153 9.15 -2.08 -14.71
N VAL A 154 9.22 -0.81 -14.31
CA VAL A 154 8.17 -0.16 -13.51
C VAL A 154 6.92 0.03 -14.37
N THR A 155 7.09 0.42 -15.64
CA THR A 155 5.98 0.47 -16.60
C THR A 155 5.31 -0.90 -16.74
N ALA A 156 6.09 -1.99 -16.78
CA ALA A 156 5.54 -3.34 -16.84
C ALA A 156 4.74 -3.69 -15.57
N VAL A 157 5.22 -3.33 -14.38
CA VAL A 157 4.48 -3.51 -13.11
C VAL A 157 3.15 -2.76 -13.15
N VAL A 158 3.13 -1.52 -13.62
CA VAL A 158 1.88 -0.74 -13.74
C VAL A 158 0.95 -1.32 -14.80
N ALA A 159 1.49 -1.67 -15.97
CA ALA A 159 0.73 -2.26 -17.07
C ALA A 159 0.05 -3.57 -16.69
N VAL A 160 0.64 -4.36 -15.79
CA VAL A 160 0.05 -5.58 -15.22
C VAL A 160 -0.88 -5.26 -14.04
N GLY A 161 -0.52 -4.31 -13.17
CA GLY A 161 -1.34 -3.93 -12.02
C GLY A 161 -2.68 -3.28 -12.41
N VAL A 162 -2.74 -2.54 -13.51
CA VAL A 162 -3.97 -1.90 -14.02
C VAL A 162 -5.06 -2.92 -14.35
N PRO A 163 -4.85 -3.94 -15.20
CA PRO A 163 -5.87 -4.95 -15.45
C PRO A 163 -6.20 -5.76 -14.19
N ILE A 164 -5.23 -6.05 -13.31
CA ILE A 164 -5.51 -6.69 -12.01
C ILE A 164 -6.48 -5.84 -11.19
N THR A 165 -6.23 -4.54 -11.08
CA THR A 165 -7.08 -3.57 -10.36
C THR A 165 -8.51 -3.61 -10.89
N VAL A 166 -8.69 -3.54 -12.22
CA VAL A 166 -10.02 -3.53 -12.85
C VAL A 166 -10.74 -4.86 -12.65
N VAL A 167 -10.07 -5.98 -12.93
CA VAL A 167 -10.65 -7.33 -12.78
C VAL A 167 -11.01 -7.60 -11.33
N TYR A 168 -10.13 -7.23 -10.40
CA TYR A 168 -10.36 -7.37 -8.97
C TYR A 168 -11.58 -6.57 -8.51
N ALA A 169 -11.66 -5.29 -8.85
CA ALA A 169 -12.80 -4.46 -8.47
C ALA A 169 -14.13 -4.98 -9.03
N LEU A 170 -14.14 -5.51 -10.27
CA LEU A 170 -15.31 -6.13 -10.88
C LEU A 170 -15.74 -7.42 -10.19
N LEU A 171 -14.78 -8.20 -9.67
CA LEU A 171 -15.02 -9.51 -9.07
C LEU A 171 -15.08 -9.50 -7.54
N ARG A 172 -14.65 -8.43 -6.86
CA ARG A 172 -14.42 -8.37 -5.40
C ARG A 172 -15.55 -8.98 -4.59
N ARG A 173 -16.79 -8.61 -4.88
CA ARG A 173 -17.96 -9.13 -4.14
C ARG A 173 -18.23 -10.62 -4.35
N ARG A 174 -17.81 -11.18 -5.49
CA ARG A 174 -17.96 -12.60 -5.81
C ARG A 174 -16.82 -13.46 -5.23
N LEU A 175 -15.66 -12.86 -4.96
CA LEU A 175 -14.50 -13.58 -4.42
C LEU A 175 -14.80 -14.25 -3.07
N THR A 176 -15.67 -13.66 -2.25
CA THR A 176 -16.09 -14.23 -0.95
C THR A 176 -16.71 -15.62 -1.08
N ALA A 177 -17.41 -15.91 -2.19
CA ALA A 177 -17.97 -17.22 -2.45
C ALA A 177 -16.93 -18.28 -2.86
N TRP A 178 -15.68 -17.88 -3.11
CA TRP A 178 -14.59 -18.74 -3.56
C TRP A 178 -13.45 -18.84 -2.54
N THR A 179 -13.49 -18.00 -1.49
CA THR A 179 -12.46 -17.99 -0.46
C THR A 179 -12.72 -19.06 0.60
N PRO A 180 -11.69 -19.82 1.01
CA PRO A 180 -11.82 -20.80 2.09
C PRO A 180 -12.34 -20.21 3.40
N ASP A 181 -13.14 -21.00 4.13
CA ASP A 181 -13.74 -20.61 5.42
C ASP A 181 -12.72 -20.21 6.50
N TRP A 182 -11.45 -20.61 6.38
CA TRP A 182 -10.40 -20.24 7.35
C TRP A 182 -9.87 -18.79 7.18
N LEU A 183 -10.27 -18.09 6.12
CA LEU A 183 -9.99 -16.67 5.90
C LEU A 183 -11.09 -15.74 6.49
N GLU A 184 -12.18 -16.30 7.01
CA GLU A 184 -13.23 -15.56 7.76
C GLU A 184 -12.90 -15.44 9.25
#